data_AF-A0A0K0EGW9-F1
#
_entry.id   AF-A0A0K0EGW9-F1
#
_cell.length_a   1.000
_cell.length_b   1.000
_cell.length_c   1.000
_cell.angle_alpha   90.00
_cell.angle_beta   90.00
_cell.angle_gamma   90.00
#
_symmetry.space_group_name_H-M   'P 1'
#
loop_
_entity.id
_entity.type
_entity.pdbx_description
1 polymer ?
#
loop_
_entity_poly.entity_id
_entity_poly.type
_entity_poly.pdbx_seq_one_letter_code
_entity_poly.pdbx_strand_id
1 'polypeptide(L)'
;MPEDTLRRVISSSFEKAKKCQEAGSVADLPHVGRHKSVRTEENIERVRESVNDDQSTSLRKRGQELCINKDSLRNIMVKDLGLKPYKIQFTHHTKPSDANERLKFANDIDNLIREDENFIDKLIMTDEAHFQLDGYINKQNFRYCGTENPRIVVEKMPHPKRITVFCAITSKRIYGPFYFEDNKGNAVTVNKENYRYMLEHSVIPTIGNVDEMWYQQDGAPSHISRETITFLKTIFGYRITSKNGNIN
;
A
#
# COMPACT_ATOMS: atom_id res chain seq x y z
N MET A 1 -24.41 -39.60 -47.18
CA MET A 1 -25.17 -38.84 -46.17
C MET A 1 -26.43 -39.64 -45.83
N PRO A 2 -26.71 -39.96 -44.55
CA PRO A 2 -27.91 -40.70 -44.17
C PRO A 2 -29.17 -39.90 -44.51
N GLU A 3 -30.22 -40.53 -45.05
CA GLU A 3 -31.48 -39.87 -45.45
C GLU A 3 -32.10 -39.02 -44.32
N ASP A 4 -31.97 -39.46 -43.07
CA ASP A 4 -32.47 -38.73 -41.90
C ASP A 4 -31.79 -37.37 -41.69
N THR A 5 -30.51 -37.26 -42.09
CA THR A 5 -29.77 -35.99 -42.01
C THR A 5 -30.29 -35.02 -43.06
N LEU A 6 -30.56 -35.50 -44.28
CA LEU A 6 -31.13 -34.72 -45.37
C LEU A 6 -32.54 -34.21 -45.02
N ARG A 7 -33.40 -35.06 -44.44
CA ARG A 7 -34.75 -34.69 -44.00
C ARG A 7 -34.74 -33.61 -42.92
N ARG A 8 -33.85 -33.72 -41.92
CA ARG A 8 -33.73 -32.69 -40.86
C ARG A 8 -33.25 -31.35 -41.40
N VAL A 9 -32.28 -31.35 -42.32
CA VAL A 9 -31.76 -30.12 -42.92
C VAL A 9 -32.84 -29.43 -43.75
N ILE A 10 -33.57 -30.18 -44.59
CA ILE A 10 -34.65 -29.63 -45.40
C ILE A 10 -35.77 -29.05 -44.51
N SER A 11 -36.21 -29.78 -43.49
CA SER A 11 -37.23 -29.30 -42.54
C SER A 11 -36.80 -28.01 -41.83
N SER A 12 -35.55 -27.95 -41.36
CA SER A 12 -34.98 -26.76 -40.71
C SER A 12 -34.93 -25.55 -41.64
N SER A 13 -34.57 -25.76 -42.91
CA SER A 13 -34.51 -24.70 -43.91
C SER A 13 -35.90 -24.14 -44.24
N PHE A 14 -36.93 -25.00 -44.36
CA PHE A 14 -38.31 -24.55 -44.57
C PHE A 14 -38.86 -23.75 -43.38
N GLU A 15 -38.57 -24.20 -42.16
CA GLU A 15 -39.01 -23.51 -40.94
C GLU A 15 -38.35 -22.13 -40.78
N LYS A 16 -37.06 -22.01 -41.13
CA LYS A 16 -36.36 -20.72 -41.20
C LYS A 16 -36.91 -19.79 -42.28
N ALA A 17 -37.24 -20.34 -43.46
CA ALA A 17 -37.83 -19.56 -44.55
C ALA A 17 -39.21 -19.00 -44.16
N LYS A 18 -40.06 -19.83 -43.54
CA LYS A 18 -41.36 -19.40 -43.01
C LYS A 18 -41.22 -18.33 -41.94
N LYS A 19 -40.31 -18.51 -40.98
CA LYS A 19 -40.00 -17.52 -39.93
C LYS A 19 -39.53 -16.17 -40.52
N CYS A 20 -38.71 -16.21 -41.57
CA CYS A 20 -38.24 -15.01 -42.25
C CYS A 20 -39.38 -14.27 -43.00
N GLN A 21 -40.34 -15.02 -43.56
CA GLN A 21 -41.49 -14.48 -44.28
C GLN A 21 -42.50 -13.79 -43.33
N GLU A 22 -42.65 -14.29 -42.11
CA GLU A 22 -43.57 -13.75 -41.10
C GLU A 22 -42.96 -12.60 -40.27
N ALA A 23 -41.68 -12.69 -39.88
CA ALA A 23 -41.04 -11.75 -38.95
C ALA A 23 -40.02 -10.79 -39.59
N GLY A 24 -39.74 -10.92 -40.89
CA GLY A 24 -38.78 -10.08 -41.61
C GLY A 24 -37.32 -10.18 -41.15
N SER A 25 -37.00 -11.17 -40.31
CA SER A 25 -35.67 -11.35 -39.72
C SER A 25 -35.30 -12.83 -39.57
N VAL A 26 -34.04 -13.14 -39.84
CA VAL A 26 -33.43 -14.47 -39.63
C VAL A 26 -32.85 -14.59 -38.21
N ALA A 27 -32.89 -13.52 -37.40
CA ALA A 27 -32.33 -13.52 -36.06
C ALA A 27 -33.05 -14.54 -35.14
N ASP A 28 -32.29 -15.14 -34.24
CA ASP A 28 -32.85 -15.98 -33.20
C ASP A 28 -33.75 -15.14 -32.30
N LEU A 29 -34.90 -15.70 -31.92
CA LEU A 29 -35.77 -15.05 -30.93
C LEU A 29 -35.04 -14.98 -29.59
N PRO A 30 -35.35 -13.99 -28.74
CA PRO A 30 -34.77 -13.90 -27.40
C PRO A 30 -34.99 -15.22 -26.67
N HIS A 31 -33.92 -15.99 -26.46
CA HIS A 31 -34.00 -17.20 -25.67
C HIS A 31 -34.10 -16.80 -24.21
N VAL A 32 -35.13 -17.28 -23.52
CA VAL A 32 -35.18 -17.23 -22.05
C VAL A 32 -34.05 -18.12 -21.57
N GLY A 33 -32.94 -17.50 -21.14
CA GLY A 33 -31.78 -18.23 -20.62
C GLY A 33 -32.15 -19.12 -19.43
N ARG A 34 -31.24 -20.01 -19.05
CA ARG A 34 -31.41 -20.90 -17.89
C ARG A 34 -31.84 -20.10 -16.66
N HIS A 35 -32.93 -20.50 -16.02
CA HIS A 35 -33.46 -19.83 -14.83
C HIS A 35 -32.37 -19.73 -13.75
N LYS A 36 -32.15 -18.51 -13.23
CA LYS A 36 -31.20 -18.28 -12.13
C LYS A 36 -31.83 -18.86 -10.85
N SER A 37 -31.37 -20.03 -10.42
CA SER A 37 -31.92 -20.69 -9.22
C SER A 37 -31.45 -20.08 -7.90
N VAL A 38 -30.27 -19.44 -7.89
CA VAL A 38 -29.64 -18.92 -6.66
C VAL A 38 -29.47 -17.40 -6.70
N ARG A 39 -29.21 -16.81 -7.88
CA ARG A 39 -29.12 -15.34 -8.08
C ARG A 39 -30.50 -14.75 -8.36
N THR A 40 -31.43 -14.96 -7.43
CA THR A 40 -32.78 -14.36 -7.41
C THR A 40 -32.70 -12.97 -6.76
N GLU A 41 -33.67 -12.09 -7.05
CA GLU A 41 -33.71 -10.76 -6.41
C GLU A 41 -33.78 -10.85 -4.89
N GLU A 42 -34.54 -11.81 -4.35
CA GLU A 42 -34.61 -12.10 -2.92
C GLU A 42 -33.23 -12.43 -2.32
N ASN A 43 -32.47 -13.32 -2.94
CA ASN A 43 -31.14 -13.67 -2.45
C ASN A 43 -30.14 -12.53 -2.64
N ILE A 44 -30.30 -11.70 -3.68
CA ILE A 44 -29.47 -10.50 -3.87
C ILE A 44 -29.71 -9.53 -2.71
N GLU A 45 -30.96 -9.31 -2.31
CA GLU A 45 -31.30 -8.44 -1.18
C GLU A 45 -30.78 -9.00 0.14
N ARG A 46 -30.99 -10.30 0.41
CA ARG A 46 -30.47 -10.97 1.62
C ARG A 46 -28.94 -10.85 1.73
N VAL A 47 -28.22 -10.93 0.61
CA VAL A 47 -26.77 -10.72 0.59
C VAL A 47 -26.42 -9.26 0.82
N ARG A 48 -27.18 -8.31 0.27
CA ARG A 48 -26.97 -6.87 0.49
C ARG A 48 -27.13 -6.50 1.96
N GLU A 49 -28.23 -6.91 2.58
CA GLU A 49 -28.51 -6.68 4.01
C GLU A 49 -27.38 -7.24 4.87
N SER A 50 -27.03 -8.50 4.66
CA SER A 50 -25.95 -9.16 5.39
C SER A 50 -24.59 -8.43 5.24
N VAL A 51 -24.27 -7.90 4.05
CA VAL A 51 -23.03 -7.14 3.83
C VAL A 51 -23.07 -5.79 4.53
N ASN A 52 -24.23 -5.12 4.55
CA ASN A 52 -24.41 -3.86 5.26
C ASN A 52 -24.29 -4.04 6.78
N ASP A 53 -24.76 -5.17 7.31
CA ASP A 53 -24.65 -5.50 8.74
C ASP A 53 -23.19 -5.70 9.17
N ASP A 54 -22.41 -6.46 8.40
CA ASP A 54 -20.97 -6.65 8.66
C ASP A 54 -20.19 -6.93 7.38
N GLN A 55 -19.40 -5.96 6.92
CA GLN A 55 -18.58 -6.07 5.71
C GLN A 55 -17.36 -6.99 5.89
N SER A 56 -16.95 -7.27 7.13
CA SER A 56 -15.73 -8.05 7.44
C SER A 56 -15.93 -9.56 7.39
N THR A 57 -17.18 -10.02 7.42
CA THR A 57 -17.51 -11.45 7.40
C THR A 57 -17.06 -12.11 6.09
N SER A 58 -16.29 -13.20 6.22
CA SER A 58 -15.75 -13.95 5.09
C SER A 58 -16.84 -14.58 4.21
N LEU A 59 -16.55 -14.73 2.91
CA LEU A 59 -17.45 -15.39 1.95
C LEU A 59 -17.89 -16.79 2.40
N ARG A 60 -17.03 -17.54 3.11
CA ARG A 60 -17.36 -18.88 3.59
C ARG A 60 -18.40 -18.83 4.71
N LYS A 61 -18.17 -17.97 5.71
CA LYS A 61 -19.07 -17.80 6.85
C LYS A 61 -20.42 -17.25 6.40
N ARG A 62 -20.41 -16.19 5.58
CA ARG A 62 -21.63 -15.62 4.99
C ARG A 62 -22.41 -16.64 4.14
N GLY A 63 -21.71 -17.48 3.39
CA GLY A 63 -22.34 -18.54 2.61
C GLY A 63 -23.04 -19.59 3.49
N GLN A 64 -22.49 -19.89 4.67
CA GLN A 64 -23.14 -20.78 5.63
C GLN A 64 -24.37 -20.12 6.27
N GLU A 65 -24.26 -18.85 6.68
CA GLU A 65 -25.37 -18.10 7.32
C GLU A 65 -26.56 -17.91 6.37
N LEU A 66 -26.29 -17.60 5.10
CA LEU A 66 -27.33 -17.37 4.10
C LEU A 66 -27.79 -18.65 3.39
N CYS A 67 -27.14 -19.78 3.65
CA CYS A 67 -27.31 -21.05 2.93
C CYS A 67 -27.09 -20.91 1.40
N ILE A 68 -26.09 -20.11 1.01
CA ILE A 68 -25.73 -19.87 -0.40
C ILE A 68 -24.31 -20.41 -0.65
N ASN A 69 -24.12 -21.15 -1.74
CA ASN A 69 -22.78 -21.58 -2.16
C ASN A 69 -21.87 -20.36 -2.38
N LYS A 70 -20.65 -20.43 -1.85
CA LYS A 70 -19.57 -19.44 -1.98
C LYS A 70 -19.41 -18.85 -3.39
N ASP A 71 -19.49 -19.66 -4.44
CA ASP A 71 -19.30 -19.17 -5.82
C ASP A 71 -20.49 -18.34 -6.31
N SER A 72 -21.71 -18.75 -5.96
CA SER A 72 -22.92 -17.96 -6.21
C SER A 72 -22.90 -16.67 -5.42
N LEU A 73 -22.53 -16.73 -4.14
CA LEU A 73 -22.38 -15.57 -3.27
C LEU A 73 -21.35 -14.57 -3.82
N ARG A 74 -20.19 -15.06 -4.28
CA ARG A 74 -19.17 -14.23 -4.93
C ARG A 74 -19.71 -13.55 -6.18
N ASN A 75 -20.47 -14.27 -7.01
CA ASN A 75 -21.09 -13.68 -8.19
C ASN A 75 -22.12 -12.61 -7.82
N ILE A 76 -22.95 -12.82 -6.80
CA ILE A 76 -23.90 -11.82 -6.29
C ILE A 76 -23.14 -10.57 -5.84
N MET A 77 -22.16 -10.74 -4.96
CA MET A 77 -21.41 -9.61 -4.40
C MET A 77 -20.66 -8.81 -5.47
N VAL A 78 -19.98 -9.48 -6.41
CA VAL A 78 -19.13 -8.79 -7.40
C VAL A 78 -19.92 -8.31 -8.63
N LYS A 79 -20.82 -9.13 -9.17
CA LYS A 79 -21.49 -8.84 -10.45
C LYS A 79 -22.84 -8.13 -10.28
N ASP A 80 -23.60 -8.48 -9.25
CA ASP A 80 -24.94 -7.88 -9.04
C ASP A 80 -24.86 -6.66 -8.11
N LEU A 81 -24.06 -6.73 -7.04
CA LEU A 81 -23.88 -5.63 -6.08
C LEU A 81 -22.67 -4.72 -6.37
N GLY A 82 -21.80 -5.09 -7.32
CA GLY A 82 -20.63 -4.29 -7.69
C GLY A 82 -19.56 -4.16 -6.60
N LEU A 83 -19.58 -5.00 -5.57
CA LEU A 83 -18.66 -4.95 -4.45
C LEU A 83 -17.26 -5.39 -4.88
N LYS A 84 -16.25 -4.67 -4.40
CA LYS A 84 -14.84 -4.96 -4.66
C LYS A 84 -14.15 -5.44 -3.40
N PRO A 85 -13.24 -6.42 -3.49
CA PRO A 85 -12.42 -6.80 -2.36
C PRO A 85 -11.42 -5.68 -2.05
N TYR A 86 -11.54 -5.06 -0.88
CA TYR A 86 -10.56 -4.11 -0.38
C TYR A 86 -9.63 -4.78 0.63
N LYS A 87 -8.35 -4.46 0.55
CA LYS A 87 -7.37 -4.88 1.56
C LYS A 87 -7.42 -3.87 2.70
N ILE A 88 -7.65 -4.35 3.93
CA ILE A 88 -7.55 -3.52 5.12
C ILE A 88 -6.13 -2.94 5.17
N GLN A 89 -6.04 -1.62 5.24
CA GLN A 89 -4.78 -0.91 5.43
C GLN A 89 -4.55 -0.77 6.92
N PHE A 90 -3.43 -1.29 7.41
CA PHE A 90 -2.97 -0.98 8.75
C PHE A 90 -2.26 0.37 8.69
N THR A 91 -2.89 1.38 9.27
CA THR A 91 -2.31 2.70 9.44
C THR A 91 -1.88 2.89 10.89
N HIS A 92 -0.93 3.78 11.15
CA HIS A 92 -0.64 4.19 12.51
C HIS A 92 -1.90 4.78 13.16
N HIS A 93 -2.08 4.52 14.46
CA HIS A 93 -3.20 5.06 15.21
C HIS A 93 -3.00 6.57 15.42
N THR A 94 -3.61 7.37 14.54
CA THR A 94 -3.58 8.84 14.64
C THR A 94 -4.65 9.34 15.61
N LYS A 95 -4.27 10.23 16.52
CA LYS A 95 -5.23 10.96 17.36
C LYS A 95 -5.81 12.14 16.58
N PRO A 96 -7.01 12.64 16.93
CA PRO A 96 -7.57 13.84 16.30
C PRO A 96 -6.68 15.08 16.38
N SER A 97 -5.89 15.21 17.47
CA SER A 97 -4.88 16.27 17.61
C SER A 97 -3.84 16.25 16.48
N ASP A 98 -3.43 15.05 16.07
CA ASP A 98 -2.36 14.86 15.08
C ASP A 98 -2.81 15.36 13.71
N ALA A 99 -4.11 15.34 13.42
CA ALA A 99 -4.65 15.86 12.16
C ALA A 99 -4.43 17.38 12.04
N ASN A 100 -4.67 18.12 13.14
CA ASN A 100 -4.47 19.57 13.16
C ASN A 100 -2.98 19.93 13.09
N GLU A 101 -2.13 19.20 13.81
CA GLU A 101 -0.67 19.39 13.74
C GLU A 101 -0.14 19.14 12.32
N ARG A 102 -0.57 18.04 11.69
CA ARG A 102 -0.19 17.73 10.30
C ARG A 102 -0.70 18.75 9.29
N LEU A 103 -1.91 19.26 9.46
CA LEU A 103 -2.46 20.30 8.59
C LEU A 103 -1.67 21.60 8.74
N LYS A 104 -1.33 21.98 9.98
CA LYS A 104 -0.49 23.15 10.24
C LYS A 104 0.88 23.00 9.57
N PHE A 105 1.55 21.87 9.78
CA PHE A 105 2.83 21.57 9.12
C PHE A 105 2.73 21.67 7.60
N ALA A 106 1.68 21.08 7.00
CA ALA A 106 1.47 21.13 5.55
C ALA A 106 1.29 22.57 5.04
N ASN A 107 0.54 23.40 5.76
CA ASN A 107 0.36 24.81 5.42
C ASN A 107 1.66 25.61 5.58
N ASP A 108 2.44 25.35 6.63
CA ASP A 108 3.73 26.02 6.86
C ASP A 108 4.72 25.69 5.72
N ILE A 109 4.78 24.43 5.28
CA ILE A 109 5.58 24.03 4.12
C ILE A 109 5.04 24.64 2.80
N ASP A 110 3.72 24.68 2.60
CA ASP A 110 3.12 25.32 1.41
C ASP A 110 3.49 26.81 1.33
N ASN A 111 3.47 27.51 2.46
CA ASN A 111 3.89 28.92 2.52
C ASN A 111 5.37 29.09 2.15
N LEU A 112 6.27 28.23 2.66
CA LEU A 112 7.69 28.28 2.29
C LEU A 112 7.92 28.06 0.79
N ILE A 113 7.17 27.14 0.18
CA ILE A 113 7.25 26.87 -1.26
C ILE A 113 6.75 28.09 -2.07
N ARG A 114 5.74 28.82 -1.57
CA ARG A 114 5.23 30.04 -2.22
C ARG A 114 6.18 31.22 -2.07
N GLU A 115 6.89 31.31 -0.95
CA GLU A 115 7.86 32.38 -0.67
C GLU A 115 9.17 32.19 -1.44
N ASP A 116 9.64 30.95 -1.60
CA ASP A 116 10.84 30.60 -2.35
C ASP A 116 10.54 29.44 -3.31
N GLU A 117 10.46 29.74 -4.61
CA GLU A 117 10.25 28.75 -5.67
C GLU A 117 11.33 27.64 -5.67
N ASN A 118 12.53 27.94 -5.15
CA ASN A 118 13.64 26.99 -5.05
C ASN A 118 13.71 26.29 -3.69
N PHE A 119 12.70 26.44 -2.83
CA PHE A 119 12.70 25.85 -1.48
C PHE A 119 12.97 24.33 -1.50
N ILE A 120 12.34 23.61 -2.42
CA ILE A 120 12.49 22.15 -2.53
C ILE A 120 13.93 21.75 -2.85
N ASP A 121 14.64 22.57 -3.62
CA ASP A 121 16.06 22.34 -3.94
C ASP A 121 16.99 22.58 -2.75
N LYS A 122 16.54 23.40 -1.79
CA LYS A 122 17.25 23.73 -0.56
C LYS A 122 16.89 22.79 0.59
N LEU A 123 15.88 21.93 0.43
CA LEU A 123 15.42 21.00 1.48
C LEU A 123 16.27 19.73 1.52
N ILE A 124 16.88 19.47 2.68
CA ILE A 124 17.58 18.23 3.02
C ILE A 124 16.62 17.38 3.86
N MET A 125 16.19 16.24 3.31
CA MET A 125 15.40 15.25 4.02
C MET A 125 16.31 14.14 4.53
N THR A 126 16.14 13.75 5.78
CA THR A 126 16.97 12.73 6.42
C THR A 126 16.13 11.66 7.11
N ASP A 127 16.59 10.41 7.05
CA ASP A 127 15.93 9.29 7.71
C ASP A 127 16.88 8.10 7.91
N GLU A 128 16.53 7.23 8.85
CA GLU A 128 17.17 5.95 9.10
C GLU A 128 16.38 4.77 8.51
N ALA A 129 17.11 3.84 7.91
CA ALA A 129 16.57 2.55 7.48
C ALA A 129 17.32 1.39 8.14
N HIS A 130 16.57 0.43 8.67
CA HIS A 130 17.13 -0.82 9.19
C HIS A 130 17.16 -1.90 8.12
N PHE A 131 18.35 -2.42 7.83
CA PHE A 131 18.55 -3.56 6.95
C PHE A 131 18.92 -4.80 7.76
N GLN A 132 18.17 -5.88 7.58
CA GLN A 132 18.47 -7.18 8.19
C GLN A 132 19.47 -7.94 7.31
N LEU A 133 20.54 -8.45 7.92
CA LEU A 133 21.62 -9.16 7.22
C LEU A 133 21.45 -10.67 7.16
N ASP A 134 20.46 -11.21 7.87
CA ASP A 134 20.19 -12.64 7.99
C ASP A 134 19.38 -13.20 6.80
N GLY A 135 19.23 -12.41 5.72
CA GLY A 135 18.45 -12.80 4.56
C GLY A 135 16.96 -12.86 4.84
N TYR A 136 16.44 -12.05 5.79
CA TYR A 136 15.02 -11.96 6.12
C TYR A 136 14.16 -11.95 4.85
N ILE A 137 13.52 -13.09 4.60
CA ILE A 137 12.74 -13.33 3.39
C ILE A 137 11.48 -12.49 3.50
N ASN A 138 11.26 -11.59 2.54
CA ASN A 138 10.04 -10.79 2.49
C ASN A 138 8.83 -11.72 2.45
N LYS A 139 7.94 -11.65 3.46
CA LYS A 139 6.70 -12.44 3.56
C LYS A 139 5.82 -12.32 2.31
N GLN A 140 5.93 -11.22 1.58
CA GLN A 140 5.19 -10.99 0.34
C GLN A 140 5.65 -11.88 -0.82
N ASN A 141 6.89 -12.39 -0.76
CA ASN A 141 7.49 -13.30 -1.73
C ASN A 141 7.38 -14.79 -1.34
N PHE A 142 6.69 -15.13 -0.25
CA PHE A 142 6.40 -16.53 0.11
C PHE A 142 5.26 -17.08 -0.74
N ARG A 143 5.56 -17.46 -1.99
CA ARG A 143 4.64 -18.22 -2.85
C ARG A 143 5.35 -19.47 -3.35
N TYR A 144 4.81 -20.62 -2.95
CA TYR A 144 5.23 -21.92 -3.43
C TYR A 144 4.09 -22.49 -4.29
N CYS A 145 4.41 -22.89 -5.52
CA CYS A 145 3.53 -23.72 -6.33
C CYS A 145 4.04 -25.15 -6.27
N GLY A 146 3.18 -26.09 -5.90
CA GLY A 146 3.48 -27.51 -5.84
C GLY A 146 2.19 -28.31 -5.86
N THR A 147 2.27 -29.57 -6.30
CA THR A 147 1.15 -30.52 -6.29
C THR A 147 0.79 -30.99 -4.87
N GLU A 148 1.69 -30.76 -3.91
CA GLU A 148 1.53 -31.12 -2.50
C GLU A 148 2.06 -30.01 -1.59
N ASN A 149 1.62 -30.01 -0.32
CA ASN A 149 2.06 -29.04 0.67
C ASN A 149 3.52 -29.31 1.06
N PRO A 150 4.45 -28.36 0.85
CA PRO A 150 5.87 -28.61 1.06
C PRO A 150 6.30 -28.62 2.54
N ARG A 151 5.39 -28.29 3.49
CA ARG A 151 5.65 -28.27 4.96
C ARG A 151 6.93 -27.50 5.34
N ILE A 152 7.26 -26.44 4.60
CA ILE A 152 8.46 -25.63 4.85
C ILE A 152 8.26 -24.83 6.12
N VAL A 153 9.13 -25.05 7.10
CA VAL A 153 9.25 -24.23 8.30
C VAL A 153 10.54 -23.42 8.15
N VAL A 154 10.41 -22.09 8.15
CA VAL A 154 11.58 -21.20 8.17
C VAL A 154 11.79 -20.74 9.60
N GLU A 155 12.90 -21.15 10.19
CA GLU A 155 13.30 -20.68 11.51
C GLU A 155 13.70 -19.20 11.43
N LYS A 156 13.12 -18.39 12.31
CA LYS A 156 13.46 -16.97 12.43
C LYS A 156 14.41 -16.80 13.61
N MET A 157 15.56 -16.18 13.36
CA MET A 157 16.48 -15.84 14.45
C MET A 157 15.83 -14.80 15.39
N PRO A 158 15.88 -14.97 16.73
CA PRO A 158 15.24 -14.04 17.67
C PRO A 158 15.83 -12.62 17.62
N HIS A 159 17.13 -12.52 17.32
CA HIS A 159 17.88 -11.27 17.26
C HIS A 159 18.68 -11.22 15.95
N PRO A 160 18.01 -10.91 14.82
CA PRO A 160 18.68 -10.84 13.54
C PRO A 160 19.74 -9.73 13.56
N LYS A 161 20.92 -10.00 12.98
CA LYS A 161 21.91 -8.94 12.76
C LYS A 161 21.31 -7.89 11.84
N ARG A 162 21.33 -6.64 12.28
CA ARG A 162 20.82 -5.50 11.52
C ARG A 162 21.87 -4.41 11.43
N ILE A 163 21.86 -3.70 10.32
CA ILE A 163 22.61 -2.45 10.15
C ILE A 163 21.58 -1.33 10.08
N THR A 164 21.88 -0.23 10.77
CA THR A 164 21.12 1.02 10.62
C THR A 164 21.89 1.92 9.67
N VAL A 165 21.24 2.28 8.57
CA VAL A 165 21.79 3.18 7.56
C VAL A 165 21.06 4.50 7.68
N PHE A 166 21.82 5.59 7.72
CA PHE A 166 21.31 6.95 7.63
C PHE A 166 21.60 7.51 6.24
N CYS A 167 20.63 8.22 5.68
CA CYS A 167 20.81 8.93 4.41
C CYS A 167 20.22 10.34 4.52
N ALA A 168 20.87 11.27 3.84
CA ALA A 168 20.34 12.61 3.60
C ALA A 168 20.10 12.78 2.09
N ILE A 169 18.98 13.39 1.71
CA ILE A 169 18.56 13.51 0.31
C ILE A 169 18.07 14.92 0.05
N THR A 170 18.46 15.48 -1.09
CA THR A 170 17.87 16.69 -1.68
C THR A 170 17.28 16.33 -3.04
N SER A 171 16.56 17.26 -3.68
CA SER A 171 16.06 17.07 -5.05
C SER A 171 17.17 16.75 -6.07
N LYS A 172 18.42 17.11 -5.77
CA LYS A 172 19.57 17.01 -6.69
C LYS A 172 20.50 15.85 -6.37
N ARG A 173 20.56 15.39 -5.12
CA ARG A 173 21.61 14.46 -4.69
C ARG A 173 21.20 13.63 -3.47
N ILE A 174 21.71 12.40 -3.44
CA ILE A 174 21.73 11.54 -2.26
C ILE A 174 23.10 11.66 -1.59
N TYR A 175 23.10 11.88 -0.28
CA TYR A 175 24.27 11.92 0.59
C TYR A 175 24.21 10.71 1.53
N GLY A 176 25.27 9.90 1.49
CA GLY A 176 25.34 8.61 2.17
C GLY A 176 25.56 7.47 1.18
N PRO A 177 25.36 6.20 1.61
CA PRO A 177 24.89 5.79 2.93
C PRO A 177 25.89 6.09 4.06
N PHE A 178 25.37 6.44 5.23
CA PHE A 178 26.14 6.54 6.47
C PHE A 178 25.75 5.40 7.41
N TYR A 179 26.73 4.83 8.08
CA TYR A 179 26.52 3.65 8.92
C TYR A 179 26.74 4.01 10.38
N PHE A 180 25.82 3.57 11.25
CA PHE A 180 26.04 3.62 12.70
C PHE A 180 26.94 2.45 13.10
N GLU A 181 28.26 2.65 13.05
CA GLU A 181 29.26 1.62 13.38
C GLU A 181 30.34 2.13 14.33
N ASP A 182 30.95 1.22 15.10
CA ASP A 182 32.15 1.50 15.90
C ASP A 182 33.44 1.44 15.04
N ASN A 183 34.59 1.76 15.63
CA ASN A 183 35.90 1.72 14.95
C ASN A 183 36.29 0.31 14.44
N LYS A 184 35.55 -0.74 14.81
CA LYS A 184 35.77 -2.12 14.38
C LYS A 184 34.71 -2.57 13.36
N GLY A 185 33.84 -1.67 12.90
CA GLY A 185 32.76 -1.95 11.95
C GLY A 185 31.56 -2.69 12.56
N ASN A 186 31.40 -2.69 13.88
CA ASN A 186 30.23 -3.28 14.52
C ASN A 186 29.09 -2.27 14.58
N ALA A 187 27.89 -2.69 14.21
CA ALA A 187 26.70 -1.85 14.29
C ALA A 187 26.45 -1.34 15.73
N VAL A 188 26.27 -0.04 15.89
CA VAL A 188 25.94 0.62 17.16
C VAL A 188 24.50 1.14 17.16
N THR A 189 23.95 1.29 18.36
CA THR A 189 22.60 1.84 18.54
C THR A 189 22.57 3.33 18.22
N VAL A 190 21.52 3.78 17.55
CA VAL A 190 21.22 5.21 17.38
C VAL A 190 20.75 5.78 18.72
N ASN A 191 21.66 6.42 19.44
CA ASN A 191 21.35 7.26 20.59
C ASN A 191 21.69 8.71 20.25
N LYS A 192 21.38 9.65 21.16
CA LYS A 192 21.60 11.08 20.92
C LYS A 192 23.08 11.42 20.70
N GLU A 193 24.01 10.71 21.33
CA GLU A 193 25.45 10.92 21.17
C GLU A 193 25.94 10.47 19.80
N ASN A 194 25.64 9.23 19.42
CA ASN A 194 26.04 8.63 18.15
C ASN A 194 25.39 9.35 16.97
N TYR A 195 24.13 9.80 17.13
CA TYR A 195 23.44 10.61 16.14
C TYR A 195 24.16 11.93 15.89
N ARG A 196 24.46 12.70 16.94
CA ARG A 196 25.21 13.96 16.80
C ARG A 196 26.60 13.74 16.23
N TYR A 197 27.32 12.72 16.72
CA TYR A 197 28.65 12.39 16.23
C TYR A 197 28.63 12.15 14.72
N MET A 198 27.67 11.37 14.22
CA MET A 198 27.50 11.11 12.79
C MET A 198 27.16 12.39 12.01
N LEU A 199 26.27 13.24 12.52
CA LEU A 199 25.95 14.50 11.85
C LEU A 199 27.19 15.38 11.71
N GLU A 200 27.92 15.57 12.80
CA GLU A 200 29.10 16.44 12.86
C GLU A 200 30.27 15.93 12.03
N HIS A 201 30.55 14.63 12.07
CA HIS A 201 31.78 14.06 11.49
C HIS A 201 31.57 13.44 10.11
N SER A 202 30.33 13.13 9.72
CA SER A 202 30.04 12.44 8.45
C SER A 202 29.05 13.21 7.58
N VAL A 203 27.84 13.49 8.07
CA VAL A 203 26.76 14.01 7.23
C VAL A 203 27.01 15.43 6.79
N ILE A 204 27.20 16.36 7.74
CA ILE A 204 27.39 17.78 7.44
C ILE A 204 28.65 18.02 6.58
N PRO A 205 29.82 17.41 6.88
CA PRO A 205 30.98 17.50 6.01
C PRO A 205 30.74 16.97 4.58
N THR A 206 29.94 15.91 4.43
CA THR A 206 29.67 15.31 3.12
C THR A 206 28.71 16.16 2.29
N ILE A 207 27.76 16.86 2.93
CA ILE A 207 26.89 17.82 2.26
C ILE A 207 27.71 19.04 1.83
N GLY A 208 28.66 19.47 2.66
CA GLY A 208 29.55 20.59 2.36
C GLY A 208 28.87 21.91 2.66
N ASN A 209 28.60 22.72 1.63
CA ASN A 209 27.94 24.00 1.84
C ASN A 209 26.44 23.79 2.15
N VAL A 210 26.05 24.17 3.36
CA VAL A 210 24.68 24.09 3.88
C VAL A 210 24.02 25.46 4.01
N ASP A 211 24.66 26.51 3.50
CA ASP A 211 24.12 27.87 3.49
C ASP A 211 22.77 27.87 2.76
N GLU A 212 21.80 28.58 3.37
CA GLU A 212 20.41 28.65 2.89
C GLU A 212 19.63 27.33 2.87
N MET A 213 20.25 26.20 3.20
CA MET A 213 19.57 24.91 3.20
C MET A 213 18.66 24.75 4.41
N TRP A 214 17.60 23.98 4.22
CA TRP A 214 16.65 23.56 5.24
C TRP A 214 16.90 22.12 5.64
N TYR A 215 16.93 21.84 6.94
CA TYR A 215 17.16 20.51 7.47
C TYR A 215 15.89 19.89 8.01
N GLN A 216 15.53 18.72 7.49
CA GLN A 216 14.37 17.94 7.91
C GLN A 216 14.77 16.60 8.52
N GLN A 217 14.22 16.34 9.71
CA GLN A 217 14.34 15.08 10.43
C GLN A 217 13.01 14.72 11.10
N ASP A 218 12.86 13.45 11.49
CA ASP A 218 11.66 12.98 12.19
C ASP A 218 11.66 13.33 13.68
N GLY A 219 10.60 12.90 14.39
CA GLY A 219 10.39 13.20 15.81
C GLY A 219 11.06 12.22 16.78
N ALA A 220 12.05 11.41 16.36
CA ALA A 220 12.66 10.40 17.24
C ALA A 220 13.36 11.05 18.45
N PRO A 221 13.39 10.38 19.63
CA PRO A 221 13.94 10.96 20.86
C PRO A 221 15.38 11.47 20.75
N SER A 222 16.24 10.81 19.97
CA SER A 222 17.62 11.23 19.68
C SER A 222 17.67 12.56 18.90
N HIS A 223 16.72 12.76 18.00
CA HIS A 223 16.69 13.86 17.04
C HIS A 223 16.17 15.15 17.68
N ILE A 224 15.17 15.00 18.56
CA ILE A 224 14.51 16.11 19.26
C ILE A 224 15.21 16.50 20.57
N SER A 225 16.32 15.83 20.91
CA SER A 225 17.08 16.14 22.12
C SER A 225 17.58 17.58 22.08
N ARG A 226 17.60 18.26 23.23
CA ARG A 226 17.98 19.67 23.32
C ARG A 226 19.37 19.91 22.74
N GLU A 227 20.30 19.02 23.04
CA GLU A 227 21.66 19.08 22.54
C GLU A 227 21.72 18.92 21.01
N THR A 228 20.91 18.02 20.42
CA THR A 228 20.83 17.83 18.96
C THR A 228 20.25 19.06 18.27
N ILE A 229 19.13 19.58 18.78
CA ILE A 229 18.48 20.77 18.20
C ILE A 229 19.40 21.99 18.32
N THR A 230 20.08 22.18 19.46
CA THR A 230 21.04 23.28 19.62
C THR A 230 22.17 23.19 18.61
N PHE A 231 22.75 21.99 18.40
CA PHE A 231 23.78 21.76 17.38
C PHE A 231 23.27 22.06 15.97
N LEU A 232 22.08 21.58 15.60
CA LEU A 232 21.50 21.88 14.29
C LEU A 232 21.26 23.39 14.11
N LYS A 233 20.85 24.11 15.17
CA LYS A 233 20.68 25.56 15.13
C LYS A 233 21.98 26.33 14.91
N THR A 234 23.14 25.80 15.34
CA THR A 234 24.42 26.46 15.04
C THR A 234 24.78 26.38 13.56
N ILE A 235 24.20 25.43 12.82
CA ILE A 235 24.50 25.18 11.41
C ILE A 235 23.41 25.77 10.50
N PHE A 236 22.16 25.42 10.75
CA PHE A 236 21.02 25.78 9.91
C PHE A 236 20.25 27.01 10.43
N GLY A 237 20.60 27.54 11.60
CA GLY A 237 19.88 28.64 12.22
C GLY A 237 18.42 28.28 12.47
N TYR A 238 17.50 29.03 11.87
CA TYR A 238 16.06 28.82 11.99
C TYR A 238 15.46 27.96 10.86
N ARG A 239 16.30 27.34 10.01
CA ARG A 239 15.88 26.53 8.86
C ARG A 239 15.79 25.04 9.20
N ILE A 240 15.01 24.71 10.24
CA ILE A 240 14.89 23.33 10.76
C ILE A 240 13.42 22.92 10.85
N THR A 241 13.04 21.92 10.08
CA THR A 241 11.74 21.24 10.15
C THR A 241 11.89 19.97 10.99
N SER A 242 11.49 20.03 12.25
CA SER A 242 11.63 18.95 13.23
C SER A 242 10.68 19.23 14.38
N LYS A 243 10.29 18.19 15.11
CA LYS A 243 9.72 18.37 16.44
C LYS A 243 10.75 19.06 17.36
N ASN A 244 10.31 20.06 18.11
CA ASN A 244 11.16 21.04 18.83
C ASN A 244 12.05 21.94 17.94
N GLY A 245 11.86 21.90 16.62
CA GLY A 245 12.48 22.78 15.65
C GLY A 245 11.68 24.06 15.42
N ASN A 246 11.92 24.70 14.27
CA ASN A 246 11.22 25.93 13.87
C ASN A 246 9.84 25.65 13.32
N ILE A 247 9.73 24.60 12.53
CA ILE A 247 8.48 24.11 11.94
C ILE A 247 8.30 22.67 12.42
N ASN A 248 7.11 22.37 12.95
CA ASN A 248 6.73 21.07 13.50
C ASN A 248 5.39 20.62 12.93
#